data_AF-A0A8D1RF77-F1
#
_entry.id   AF-A0A8D1RF77-F1
#
_cell.length_a   1.000
_cell.length_b   1.000
_cell.length_c   1.000
_cell.angle_alpha   90.00
_cell.angle_beta   90.00
_cell.angle_gamma   90.00
#
_symmetry.space_group_name_H-M   'P 1'
#
loop_
_entity.id
_entity.type
_entity.pdbx_description
1 polymer ?
#
loop_
_entity_poly.entity_id
_entity_poly.type
_entity_poly.pdbx_seq_one_letter_code
_entity_poly.pdbx_strand_id
1 'polypeptide(L)'
;MAGYLSETDFVMVEEGFSTRDLLEELTLGASQATTDKVAAFFLADLGAVVRKHFYFLKCLPRVRPFYAVKCNSSPGVLKVLAELGLGFSCANKIASVINSALDLYFPEGCGIDILAKLGRYYVTSAFTLAVSIIAKKEVLLDQPGREEETGSAPKTIVYHLGEGVYGIFNSVLFDNTCPTPVLPK
;
A
#
# COMPACT_ATOMS: atom_id res chain seq x y z
N MET A 1 29.15 2.60 2.90
CA MET A 1 28.08 1.70 3.39
C MET A 1 26.96 1.75 2.35
N ALA A 2 27.17 1.06 1.22
CA ALA A 2 26.32 1.09 0.04
C ALA A 2 25.93 -0.36 -0.26
N GLY A 3 24.65 -0.70 -0.17
CA GLY A 3 24.20 -2.07 -0.42
C GLY A 3 22.93 -2.48 0.32
N TYR A 4 21.87 -1.67 0.25
CA TYR A 4 20.56 -2.11 0.78
C TYR A 4 19.41 -2.07 -0.23
N LEU A 5 19.65 -1.60 -1.46
CA LEU A 5 18.67 -1.52 -2.53
C LEU A 5 19.41 -1.63 -3.88
N SER A 6 18.99 -2.53 -4.77
CA SER A 6 19.43 -2.52 -6.16
C SER A 6 18.76 -1.38 -6.90
N GLU A 7 19.50 -0.66 -7.74
CA GLU A 7 18.96 0.45 -8.58
C GLU A 7 17.82 -0.01 -9.49
N THR A 8 17.68 -1.32 -9.72
CA THR A 8 16.63 -1.94 -10.54
C THR A 8 15.23 -1.85 -9.95
N ASP A 9 15.07 -1.53 -8.66
CA ASP A 9 13.76 -1.50 -8.00
C ASP A 9 13.11 -0.10 -8.03
N PHE A 10 13.83 0.89 -8.59
CA PHE A 10 13.38 2.27 -8.68
C PHE A 10 13.31 2.69 -10.15
N VAL A 11 12.13 3.10 -10.58
CA VAL A 11 11.93 3.71 -11.89
C VAL A 11 11.69 5.20 -11.67
N MET A 12 12.60 6.03 -12.17
CA MET A 12 12.36 7.46 -12.30
C MET A 12 11.45 7.68 -13.49
N VAL A 13 10.38 8.43 -13.28
CA VAL A 13 9.34 8.63 -14.27
C VAL A 13 9.31 10.09 -14.71
N GLU A 14 9.15 10.34 -16.01
CA GLU A 14 9.03 11.69 -16.55
C GLU A 14 7.77 12.41 -16.06
N GLU A 15 7.80 13.74 -16.13
CA GLU A 15 6.70 14.59 -15.71
C GLU A 15 5.46 14.36 -16.58
N GLY A 16 4.34 13.95 -15.95
CA GLY A 16 3.08 13.65 -16.65
C GLY A 16 2.78 12.16 -16.84
N PHE A 17 3.74 11.28 -16.58
CA PHE A 17 3.53 9.83 -16.65
C PHE A 17 3.04 9.32 -15.29
N SER A 18 1.91 8.61 -15.31
CA SER A 18 1.22 8.20 -14.10
C SER A 18 1.67 6.82 -13.62
N THR A 19 1.42 6.53 -12.33
CA THR A 19 1.61 5.19 -11.76
C THR A 19 0.83 4.13 -12.54
N ARG A 20 -0.27 4.52 -13.19
CA ARG A 20 -1.09 3.63 -14.01
C ARG A 20 -0.39 3.27 -15.32
N ASP A 21 0.20 4.24 -16.00
CA ASP A 21 0.89 4.01 -17.27
C ASP A 21 2.07 3.04 -17.06
N LEU A 22 2.80 3.22 -15.95
CA LEU A 22 3.88 2.32 -15.56
C LEU A 22 3.36 0.91 -15.23
N LEU A 23 2.19 0.82 -14.61
CA LEU A 23 1.57 -0.47 -14.32
C LEU A 23 1.17 -1.22 -15.59
N GLU A 24 0.60 -0.51 -16.56
CA GLU A 24 0.23 -1.07 -17.88
C GLU A 24 1.48 -1.54 -18.64
N GLU A 25 2.56 -0.75 -18.65
CA GLU A 25 3.83 -1.11 -19.27
C GLU A 25 4.45 -2.36 -18.63
N LEU A 26 4.56 -2.40 -17.29
CA LEU A 26 5.09 -3.56 -16.56
C LEU A 26 4.24 -4.82 -16.77
N THR A 27 2.92 -4.67 -16.84
CA THR A 27 2.00 -5.79 -17.07
C THR A 27 2.14 -6.33 -18.51
N LEU A 28 2.28 -5.43 -19.49
CA LEU A 28 2.52 -5.80 -20.89
C LEU A 28 3.88 -6.48 -21.08
N GLY A 29 4.93 -5.95 -20.46
CA GLY A 29 6.28 -6.54 -20.49
C GLY A 29 6.33 -7.92 -19.85
N ALA A 30 5.68 -8.10 -18.70
CA ALA A 30 5.59 -9.40 -18.02
C ALA A 30 4.82 -10.45 -18.87
N SER A 31 3.80 -10.02 -19.61
CA SER A 31 3.04 -10.90 -20.49
C SER A 31 3.84 -11.38 -21.73
N GLN A 32 4.86 -10.62 -22.15
CA GLN A 32 5.70 -10.96 -23.30
C GLN A 32 6.91 -11.84 -22.92
N ALA A 33 7.34 -11.80 -21.66
CA ALA A 33 8.54 -12.51 -21.18
C ALA A 33 8.30 -13.95 -20.73
N THR A 34 7.06 -14.32 -20.36
CA THR A 34 6.74 -15.67 -19.85
C THR A 34 5.41 -16.19 -20.39
N THR A 35 5.39 -17.44 -20.85
CA THR A 35 4.17 -18.22 -21.17
C THR A 35 3.30 -18.53 -19.94
N ASP A 36 3.73 -18.09 -18.75
CA ASP A 36 3.11 -18.39 -17.46
C ASP A 36 2.48 -17.15 -16.83
N LYS A 37 1.47 -17.36 -15.98
CA LYS A 37 0.64 -16.31 -15.37
C LYS A 37 1.49 -15.22 -14.70
N VAL A 38 1.22 -13.95 -15.01
CA VAL A 38 1.86 -12.79 -14.36
C VAL A 38 1.54 -12.83 -12.86
N ALA A 39 2.59 -12.96 -12.04
CA ALA A 39 2.47 -12.95 -10.58
C ALA A 39 1.97 -11.59 -10.07
N ALA A 40 1.30 -11.58 -8.92
CA ALA A 40 0.86 -10.34 -8.30
C ALA A 40 2.06 -9.50 -7.85
N PHE A 41 2.00 -8.19 -8.06
CA PHE A 41 3.06 -7.28 -7.67
C PHE A 41 2.51 -5.93 -7.20
N PHE A 42 3.32 -5.24 -6.40
CA PHE A 42 3.03 -3.89 -5.93
C PHE A 42 3.85 -2.86 -6.70
N LEU A 43 3.22 -1.75 -7.02
CA LEU A 43 3.87 -0.54 -7.51
C LEU A 43 3.72 0.57 -6.47
N ALA A 44 4.82 1.20 -6.08
CA ALA A 44 4.85 2.22 -5.04
C ALA A 44 5.22 3.60 -5.61
N ASP A 45 4.31 4.57 -5.57
CA ASP A 45 4.60 5.99 -5.81
C ASP A 45 5.24 6.60 -4.56
N LEU A 46 6.57 6.63 -4.53
CA LEU A 46 7.33 7.29 -3.46
C LEU A 46 7.13 8.81 -3.45
N GLY A 47 6.81 9.42 -4.59
CA GLY A 47 6.44 10.83 -4.67
C GLY A 47 5.17 11.12 -3.85
N ALA A 48 4.22 10.20 -3.78
CA ALA A 48 3.04 10.35 -2.90
C ALA A 48 3.43 10.39 -1.42
N VAL A 49 4.43 9.59 -1.01
CA VAL A 49 4.97 9.60 0.36
C VAL A 49 5.62 10.95 0.67
N VAL A 50 6.44 11.48 -0.26
CA VAL A 50 7.07 12.80 -0.15
C VAL A 50 6.03 13.92 -0.05
N ARG A 51 5.03 13.94 -0.94
CA ARG A 51 3.96 14.95 -0.94
C ARG A 51 3.19 14.97 0.38
N LYS A 52 2.87 13.79 0.93
CA LYS A 52 2.23 13.69 2.24
C LYS A 52 3.12 14.18 3.38
N HIS A 53 4.42 13.93 3.31
CA HIS A 53 5.34 14.44 4.31
C HIS A 53 5.30 15.97 4.39
N PHE A 54 5.47 16.64 3.24
CA PHE A 54 5.42 18.09 3.18
C PHE A 54 4.03 18.64 3.53
N TYR A 55 2.96 17.95 3.13
CA TYR A 55 1.60 18.34 3.52
C TYR A 55 1.40 18.24 5.04
N PHE A 56 1.88 17.17 5.68
CA PHE A 56 1.83 17.01 7.14
C PHE A 56 2.55 18.16 7.84
N LEU A 57 3.79 18.47 7.43
CA LEU A 57 4.56 19.57 8.02
C LEU A 57 3.90 20.93 7.78
N LYS A 58 3.29 21.14 6.61
CA LYS A 58 2.56 22.38 6.31
C LYS A 58 1.33 22.55 7.21
N CYS A 59 0.57 21.48 7.44
CA CYS A 59 -0.65 21.52 8.24
C CYS A 59 -0.37 21.51 9.76
N LEU A 60 0.69 20.83 10.18
CA LEU A 60 1.06 20.63 11.58
C LEU A 60 2.54 20.97 11.81
N PRO A 61 2.93 22.25 11.63
CA PRO A 61 4.34 22.66 11.67
C PRO A 61 5.00 22.50 13.05
N ARG A 62 4.20 22.40 14.11
CA ARG A 62 4.67 22.19 15.49
C ARG A 62 4.74 20.71 15.88
N VAL A 63 4.30 19.81 15.00
CA VAL A 63 4.21 18.38 15.31
C VAL A 63 5.32 17.64 14.59
N ARG A 64 6.16 16.93 15.34
CA ARG A 64 7.25 16.13 14.78
C ARG A 64 6.72 14.73 14.40
N PRO A 65 6.77 14.34 13.12
CA PRO A 65 6.29 13.05 12.67
C PRO A 65 7.28 11.92 12.96
N PHE A 66 6.75 10.74 13.33
CA PHE A 66 7.45 9.47 13.44
C PHE A 66 6.71 8.39 12.65
N TYR A 67 7.41 7.67 11.78
CA TYR A 67 6.81 6.61 10.98
C TYR A 67 6.75 5.26 11.72
N ALA A 68 5.56 4.66 11.77
CA ALA A 68 5.35 3.34 12.34
C ALA A 68 5.79 2.24 11.36
N VAL A 69 7.01 1.73 11.52
CA VAL A 69 7.62 0.72 10.62
C VAL A 69 6.75 -0.53 10.44
N LYS A 70 5.99 -0.91 11.47
CA LYS A 70 5.05 -2.05 11.42
C LYS A 70 3.95 -1.92 10.37
N CYS A 71 3.65 -0.72 9.89
CA CYS A 71 2.58 -0.50 8.91
C CYS A 71 3.00 -0.91 7.50
N ASN A 72 4.23 -0.62 7.10
CA ASN A 72 4.84 -1.07 5.85
C ASN A 72 6.36 -0.85 5.96
N SER A 73 7.14 -1.92 5.87
CA SER A 73 8.60 -1.91 6.02
C SER A 73 9.34 -1.90 4.68
N SER A 74 8.69 -1.46 3.60
CA SER A 74 9.33 -1.34 2.28
C SER A 74 10.58 -0.47 2.39
N PRO A 75 11.75 -0.98 1.97
CA PRO A 75 13.01 -0.22 2.06
C PRO A 75 12.95 1.12 1.31
N GLY A 76 12.23 1.21 0.19
CA GLY A 76 12.05 2.46 -0.55
C GLY A 76 11.33 3.54 0.27
N VAL A 77 10.24 3.15 0.96
CA VAL A 77 9.51 4.06 1.86
C VAL A 77 10.39 4.48 3.04
N LEU A 78 11.07 3.53 3.67
CA LEU A 78 11.92 3.81 4.82
C LEU A 78 13.09 4.72 4.45
N LYS A 79 13.73 4.50 3.30
CA LYS A 79 14.83 5.32 2.81
C LYS A 79 14.37 6.75 2.53
N VAL A 80 13.28 6.93 1.80
CA VAL A 80 12.73 8.27 1.49
C VAL A 80 12.37 9.03 2.77
N LEU A 81 11.67 8.38 3.71
CA LEU A 81 11.31 9.03 4.97
C LEU A 81 12.54 9.35 5.83
N ALA A 82 13.57 8.50 5.81
CA ALA A 82 14.82 8.76 6.52
C ALA A 82 15.58 9.97 5.92
N GLU A 83 15.64 10.06 4.59
CA GLU A 83 16.25 11.19 3.87
C GLU A 83 15.49 12.50 4.11
N LEU A 84 14.17 12.44 4.32
CA LEU A 84 13.35 13.58 4.73
C LEU A 84 13.48 13.95 6.22
N GLY A 85 14.28 13.20 7.00
CA GLY A 85 14.54 13.48 8.42
C GLY A 85 13.46 12.98 9.38
N LEU A 86 12.58 12.06 8.95
CA LEU A 86 11.56 11.48 9.81
C LEU A 86 12.16 10.56 10.88
N GLY A 87 11.57 10.58 12.07
CA GLY A 87 11.83 9.54 13.07
C GLY A 87 11.11 8.24 12.76
N PHE A 88 11.52 7.13 13.37
CA PHE A 88 10.89 5.81 13.20
C PHE A 88 10.43 5.23 14.54
N SER A 89 9.19 4.75 14.58
CA SER A 89 8.63 4.06 15.73
C SER A 89 8.65 2.55 15.48
N CYS A 90 9.63 1.89 16.09
CA CYS A 90 9.80 0.45 16.07
C CYS A 90 9.05 -0.21 17.24
N ALA A 91 8.33 -1.29 17.00
CA ALA A 91 7.48 -1.96 18.01
C ALA A 91 8.22 -3.02 18.84
N ASN A 92 9.56 -2.98 18.91
CA ASN A 92 10.32 -4.00 19.62
C ASN A 92 10.20 -3.81 21.15
N LYS A 93 10.11 -4.91 21.90
CA LYS A 93 10.00 -4.91 23.37
C LYS A 93 11.15 -4.16 24.05
N ILE A 94 12.34 -4.20 23.45
CA ILE A 94 13.51 -3.48 23.95
C ILE A 94 13.33 -1.97 23.77
N ALA A 95 12.81 -1.54 22.62
CA ALA A 95 12.57 -0.13 22.33
C ALA A 95 11.50 0.47 23.25
N SER A 96 10.46 -0.30 23.63
CA SER A 96 9.48 0.17 24.60
C SER A 96 10.09 0.40 25.99
N VAL A 97 10.97 -0.51 26.45
CA VAL A 97 11.66 -0.36 27.75
C VAL A 97 12.58 0.86 27.72
N ILE A 98 13.31 1.08 26.62
CA ILE A 98 14.17 2.25 26.45
C ILE A 98 13.35 3.53 26.45
N ASN A 99 12.25 3.60 25.69
CA ASN A 99 11.40 4.78 25.66
C ASN A 99 10.80 5.08 27.03
N SER A 100 10.29 4.06 27.76
CA SER A 100 9.80 4.25 29.12
C SER A 100 10.89 4.70 30.10
N ALA A 101 12.13 4.23 29.94
CA ALA A 101 13.26 4.72 30.72
C ALA A 101 13.59 6.18 30.36
N LEU A 102 13.59 6.55 29.08
CA LEU A 102 13.81 7.92 28.63
C LEU A 102 12.74 8.86 29.18
N ASP A 103 11.46 8.47 29.14
CA ASP A 103 10.36 9.25 29.70
C ASP A 103 10.48 9.44 31.23
N LEU A 104 11.04 8.45 31.94
CA LEU A 104 11.25 8.49 33.39
C LEU A 104 12.47 9.33 33.80
N TYR A 105 13.59 9.18 33.10
CA TYR A 105 14.86 9.85 33.42
C TYR A 105 14.99 11.23 32.78
N PHE A 106 14.28 11.48 31.67
CA PHE A 106 14.26 12.74 30.94
C PHE A 106 12.80 13.19 30.67
N PRO A 107 11.99 13.41 31.72
CA PRO A 107 10.58 13.77 31.57
C PRO A 107 10.42 15.11 30.85
N GLU A 108 9.47 15.17 29.93
CA GLU A 108 9.17 16.39 29.19
C GLU A 108 8.51 17.43 30.12
N GLY A 109 9.18 18.60 30.27
CA GLY A 109 8.72 19.67 31.16
C GLY A 109 9.47 21.01 31.05
N CYS A 110 10.34 21.19 30.06
CA CYS A 110 11.16 22.42 29.87
C CYS A 110 10.72 23.27 28.66
N GLY A 111 9.77 22.74 27.86
CA GLY A 111 9.37 23.24 26.54
C GLY A 111 8.85 22.04 25.73
N ILE A 112 7.55 22.03 25.40
CA ILE A 112 6.83 20.83 24.93
C ILE A 112 7.10 20.55 23.44
N ASP A 113 7.53 19.33 23.12
CA ASP A 113 7.62 18.80 21.75
C ASP A 113 6.42 17.89 21.45
N ILE A 114 5.63 18.22 20.43
CA ILE A 114 4.44 17.43 20.07
C ILE A 114 4.83 16.36 19.05
N LEU A 115 4.71 15.08 19.41
CA LEU A 115 5.07 13.96 18.54
C LEU A 115 3.82 13.28 17.94
N ALA A 116 3.89 12.89 16.66
CA ALA A 116 2.84 12.11 16.02
C ALA A 116 3.39 10.81 15.41
N LYS A 117 2.81 9.67 15.84
CA LYS A 117 3.08 8.37 15.23
C LYS A 117 2.15 8.11 14.06
N LEU A 118 2.71 8.19 12.85
CA LEU A 118 1.99 8.05 11.59
C LEU A 118 2.36 6.72 10.93
N GLY A 119 1.36 5.98 10.44
CA GLY A 119 1.57 4.74 9.71
C GLY A 119 0.89 4.81 8.35
N ARG A 120 -0.34 4.30 8.29
CA ARG A 120 -1.23 4.32 7.11
C ARG A 120 -1.33 5.67 6.42
N TYR A 121 -1.23 6.76 7.17
CA TYR A 121 -1.15 8.12 6.61
C TYR A 121 -0.17 8.19 5.45
N TYR A 122 1.09 7.76 5.61
CA TYR A 122 2.10 7.85 4.56
C TYR A 122 1.83 6.88 3.40
N VAL A 123 1.55 5.62 3.71
CA VAL A 123 1.68 4.53 2.73
C VAL A 123 0.40 4.12 2.04
N THR A 124 -0.79 4.34 2.61
CA THR A 124 -2.02 3.73 2.07
C THR A 124 -2.33 4.11 0.63
N SER A 125 -2.06 5.35 0.21
CA SER A 125 -2.31 5.79 -1.17
C SER A 125 -1.05 5.74 -2.06
N ALA A 126 0.08 5.29 -1.53
CA ALA A 126 1.33 5.20 -2.28
C ALA A 126 1.44 3.85 -3.01
N PHE A 127 0.72 2.82 -2.57
CA PHE A 127 0.83 1.48 -3.12
C PHE A 127 -0.39 1.15 -3.99
N THR A 128 -0.12 0.65 -5.19
CA THR A 128 -1.11 0.06 -6.10
C THR A 128 -0.76 -1.41 -6.28
N LEU A 129 -1.77 -2.28 -6.23
CA LEU A 129 -1.63 -3.73 -6.40
C LEU A 129 -2.14 -4.13 -7.78
N ALA A 130 -1.33 -4.86 -8.55
CA ALA A 130 -1.77 -5.59 -9.73
C ALA A 130 -1.89 -7.08 -9.41
N VAL A 131 -3.01 -7.67 -9.82
CA VAL A 131 -3.32 -9.10 -9.65
C VAL A 131 -3.95 -9.64 -10.92
N SER A 132 -3.57 -10.87 -11.28
CA SER A 132 -4.12 -11.57 -12.43
C SER A 132 -5.37 -12.36 -12.06
N ILE A 133 -6.36 -12.35 -12.95
CA ILE A 133 -7.52 -13.26 -12.88
C ILE A 133 -7.05 -14.64 -13.32
N ILE A 134 -7.16 -15.62 -12.42
CA ILE A 134 -6.70 -16.99 -12.66
C ILE A 134 -7.82 -17.92 -13.16
N ALA A 135 -9.07 -17.58 -12.87
CA ALA A 135 -10.25 -18.29 -13.36
C ALA A 135 -11.48 -17.35 -13.41
N LYS A 136 -12.41 -17.68 -14.30
CA LYS A 136 -13.71 -17.04 -14.45
C LYS A 136 -14.78 -18.12 -14.39
N LYS A 137 -15.83 -17.91 -13.60
CA LYS A 137 -16.99 -18.80 -13.49
C LYS A 137 -18.28 -18.01 -13.73
N GLU A 138 -19.14 -18.50 -14.61
CA GLU A 138 -20.48 -17.93 -14.79
C GLU A 138 -21.47 -18.71 -13.91
N VAL A 139 -22.27 -17.97 -13.15
CA VAL A 139 -23.28 -18.49 -12.24
C VAL A 139 -24.63 -17.94 -12.69
N LEU A 140 -25.52 -18.85 -13.07
CA LEU A 140 -26.91 -18.51 -13.33
C LEU A 140 -27.60 -18.31 -11.98
N LEU A 141 -28.25 -17.15 -11.82
CA LEU A 141 -29.13 -16.95 -10.69
C LEU A 141 -30.44 -17.69 -10.99
N ASP A 142 -30.67 -18.81 -10.29
CA ASP A 142 -32.00 -19.39 -10.21
C ASP A 142 -32.88 -18.39 -9.48
N GLN A 143 -33.78 -17.73 -10.21
CA GLN A 143 -34.86 -16.98 -9.59
C GLN A 143 -35.97 -17.97 -9.22
N PRO A 144 -36.32 -18.13 -7.94
CA PRO A 144 -37.53 -18.85 -7.59
C PRO A 144 -38.73 -17.92 -7.87
N GLY A 145 -39.38 -18.12 -9.01
CA GLY A 145 -40.79 -17.78 -9.20
C GLY A 145 -41.15 -16.46 -9.91
N ARG A 146 -40.70 -16.24 -11.14
CA ARG A 146 -41.44 -15.37 -12.08
C ARG A 146 -41.52 -16.01 -13.46
N GLU A 147 -42.75 -16.26 -13.87
CA GLU A 147 -43.13 -16.73 -15.20
C GLU A 147 -42.70 -15.71 -16.27
N GLU A 148 -42.47 -16.26 -17.46
CA GLU A 148 -41.84 -15.70 -18.65
C GLU A 148 -42.25 -14.27 -19.02
N GLU A 149 -41.27 -13.35 -19.10
CA GLU A 149 -41.25 -12.29 -20.13
C GLU A 149 -39.80 -12.01 -20.57
N THR A 150 -39.56 -12.22 -21.87
CA THR A 150 -38.43 -11.80 -22.72
C THR A 150 -37.38 -10.86 -22.12
N GLY A 151 -36.42 -11.42 -21.38
CA GLY A 151 -35.19 -10.73 -20.99
C GLY A 151 -34.12 -11.74 -20.59
N SER A 152 -32.90 -11.61 -21.14
CA SER A 152 -31.75 -12.45 -20.79
C SER A 152 -31.63 -12.61 -19.27
N ALA A 153 -31.74 -13.84 -18.75
CA ALA A 153 -31.57 -14.13 -17.33
C ALA A 153 -30.28 -13.48 -16.80
N PRO A 154 -30.29 -12.85 -15.61
CA PRO A 154 -29.11 -12.19 -15.07
C PRO A 154 -28.02 -13.24 -14.78
N LYS A 155 -26.93 -13.16 -15.55
CA LYS A 155 -25.74 -13.99 -15.35
C LYS A 155 -24.80 -13.28 -14.38
N THR A 156 -24.47 -13.92 -13.26
CA THR A 156 -23.43 -13.44 -12.35
C THR A 156 -22.09 -14.02 -12.77
N ILE A 157 -21.05 -13.19 -12.86
CA ILE A 157 -19.69 -13.66 -13.17
C ILE A 157 -18.85 -13.58 -11.89
N VAL A 158 -18.20 -14.68 -11.54
CA VAL A 158 -17.28 -14.80 -10.42
C VAL A 158 -15.87 -14.94 -10.96
N TYR A 159 -14.98 -14.04 -10.52
CA TYR A 159 -13.55 -14.08 -10.85
C TYR A 159 -12.75 -14.60 -9.67
N HIS A 160 -11.82 -15.51 -9.93
CA HIS A 160 -10.84 -15.97 -8.96
C HIS A 160 -9.50 -15.27 -9.22
N LEU A 161 -8.89 -14.76 -8.15
CA LEU A 161 -7.58 -14.11 -8.17
C LEU A 161 -6.50 -15.08 -7.66
N GLY A 162 -5.25 -14.86 -8.08
CA GLY A 162 -4.11 -15.62 -7.58
C GLY A 162 -3.75 -15.36 -6.11
N GLU A 163 -4.32 -14.30 -5.54
CA GLU A 163 -4.07 -13.83 -4.17
C GLU A 163 -5.37 -13.80 -3.37
N GLY A 164 -5.25 -13.88 -2.04
CA GLY A 164 -6.41 -14.00 -1.15
C GLY A 164 -6.25 -13.31 0.20
N VAL A 165 -7.24 -13.51 1.07
CA VAL A 165 -7.32 -12.87 2.41
C VAL A 165 -6.24 -13.35 3.39
N TYR A 166 -5.60 -14.48 3.12
CA TYR A 166 -4.45 -14.94 3.90
C TYR A 166 -3.11 -14.36 3.41
N GLY A 167 -3.13 -13.70 2.25
CA GLY A 167 -1.98 -13.02 1.67
C GLY A 167 -2.20 -11.52 1.63
N ILE A 168 -2.18 -10.96 0.42
CA ILE A 168 -2.23 -9.51 0.20
C ILE A 168 -3.55 -8.87 0.64
N PHE A 169 -4.66 -9.62 0.63
CA PHE A 169 -5.97 -9.10 1.03
C PHE A 169 -6.30 -9.31 2.52
N ASN A 170 -5.31 -9.51 3.37
CA ASN A 170 -5.51 -9.66 4.82
C ASN A 170 -6.20 -8.45 5.48
N SER A 171 -6.08 -7.27 4.87
CA SER A 171 -6.71 -6.03 5.31
C SER A 171 -8.24 -6.11 5.31
N VAL A 172 -8.84 -7.01 4.52
CA VAL A 172 -10.27 -7.30 4.56
C VAL A 172 -10.67 -7.90 5.92
N LEU A 173 -9.83 -8.77 6.48
CA LEU A 173 -10.10 -9.45 7.75
C LEU A 173 -9.66 -8.63 8.97
N PHE A 174 -8.49 -8.01 8.90
CA PHE A 174 -7.86 -7.37 10.08
C PHE A 174 -8.11 -5.87 10.16
N ASP A 175 -8.32 -5.20 9.02
CA ASP A 175 -8.48 -3.74 8.94
C ASP A 175 -9.88 -3.31 8.48
N ASN A 176 -10.81 -4.25 8.25
CA ASN A 176 -12.14 -4.02 7.65
C ASN A 176 -12.09 -3.13 6.40
N THR A 177 -11.00 -3.21 5.63
CA THR A 177 -10.78 -2.40 4.44
C THR A 177 -11.16 -3.19 3.20
N CYS A 178 -12.11 -2.68 2.43
CA CYS A 178 -12.57 -3.33 1.20
C CYS A 178 -11.86 -2.68 -0.01
N PRO A 179 -10.96 -3.39 -0.70
CA PRO A 179 -10.32 -2.86 -1.90
C PRO A 179 -11.34 -2.68 -3.02
N THR A 180 -11.20 -1.60 -3.78
CA THR A 180 -12.05 -1.35 -4.96
C THR A 180 -11.31 -1.83 -6.21
N PRO A 181 -11.82 -2.84 -6.94
CA PRO A 181 -11.18 -3.32 -8.16
C PRO A 181 -11.31 -2.28 -9.28
N VAL A 182 -10.23 -2.05 -10.00
CA VAL A 182 -10.19 -1.16 -11.18
C VAL A 182 -9.64 -1.97 -12.35
N LEU A 183 -10.34 -1.92 -13.48
CA LEU A 183 -9.87 -2.55 -14.71
C LEU A 183 -8.90 -1.60 -15.45
N PRO A 184 -7.77 -2.11 -15.97
CA PRO A 184 -6.99 -1.40 -16.98
C PRO A 184 -7.91 -1.14 -18.19
N LYS A 185 -7.84 0.04 -18.80
CA LYS A 185 -8.63 0.37 -20.01
C LYS A 185 -7.85 0.00 -21.25
#